data_AF-A0A5C4T8A5-F1
#
_entry.id   AF-A0A5C4T8A5-F1
#
_cell.length_a   1.000
_cell.length_b   1.000
_cell.length_c   1.000
_cell.angle_alpha   90.00
_cell.angle_beta   90.00
_cell.angle_gamma   90.00
#
_symmetry.space_group_name_H-M   'P 1'
#
loop_
_entity.id
_entity.type
_entity.pdbx_description
1 polymer ?
#
loop_
_entity_poly.entity_id
_entity_poly.type
_entity_poly.pdbx_seq_one_letter_code
_entity_poly.pdbx_strand_id
1 'polypeptide(L)'
;MFAKPIIDVLIGVKTLELNNSITNKLMQLGYEGFGETGVKGRLYFRKRQEHAYNLAVVIWNGEQWVNNILIRNYLRDNPHVAKQYRERKLNAINKGYTTLLSYSDEKAEYVSNLLEQAKKSSG
;
A
#
# COMPACT_ATOMS: atom_id res chain seq x y z
N MET A 1 -15.72 -10.82 10.66
CA MET A 1 -14.45 -10.47 9.99
C MET A 1 -14.60 -9.05 9.47
N PHE A 2 -13.88 -8.06 10.01
CA PHE A 2 -14.01 -6.65 9.60
C PHE A 2 -12.63 -6.14 9.20
N ALA A 3 -12.37 -6.13 7.89
CA ALA A 3 -11.51 -5.16 7.24
C ALA A 3 -12.47 -4.26 6.44
N LYS A 4 -12.15 -2.97 6.25
CA LYS A 4 -12.87 -2.21 5.21
C LYS A 4 -12.73 -3.01 3.90
N PRO A 5 -13.79 -3.22 3.11
CA PRO A 5 -13.72 -4.00 1.87
C PRO A 5 -13.00 -3.19 0.79
N ILE A 6 -11.73 -2.87 1.06
CA ILE A 6 -10.82 -2.13 0.20
C ILE A 6 -9.81 -3.13 -0.32
N ILE A 7 -9.68 -3.20 -1.64
CA ILE A 7 -8.69 -4.04 -2.30
C ILE A 7 -7.44 -3.19 -2.57
N ASP A 8 -6.29 -3.64 -2.06
CA ASP A 8 -4.98 -3.07 -2.38
C ASP A 8 -4.40 -3.76 -3.63
N VAL A 9 -4.09 -2.98 -4.67
CA VAL A 9 -3.52 -3.43 -5.94
C VAL A 9 -2.13 -2.82 -6.12
N LEU A 10 -1.14 -3.68 -6.35
CA LEU A 10 0.23 -3.28 -6.68
C LEU A 10 0.48 -3.51 -8.18
N ILE A 11 0.83 -2.45 -8.91
CA ILE A 11 1.19 -2.51 -10.33
C ILE A 11 2.67 -2.18 -10.47
N GLY A 12 3.42 -3.07 -11.11
CA GLY A 12 4.80 -2.78 -11.52
C GLY A 12 4.87 -2.29 -12.96
N VAL A 13 5.55 -1.17 -13.17
CA VAL A 13 5.79 -0.54 -14.48
C VAL A 13 7.28 -0.40 -14.75
N LYS A 14 7.67 -0.21 -16.02
CA LYS A 14 9.09 0.00 -16.39
C LYS A 14 9.60 1.38 -15.97
N THR A 15 8.75 2.41 -16.04
CA THR A 15 9.04 3.79 -15.64
C THR A 15 7.84 4.37 -14.88
N LEU A 16 8.07 5.31 -13.97
CA LEU A 16 7.00 6.00 -13.23
C LEU A 16 6.41 7.20 -14.00
N GLU A 17 6.84 7.42 -15.23
CA GLU A 17 6.33 8.47 -16.10
C GLU A 17 5.00 8.02 -16.73
N LEU A 18 3.94 8.05 -15.92
CA LEU A 18 2.59 7.83 -16.43
C LEU A 18 2.18 9.02 -17.30
N ASN A 19 1.99 8.78 -18.59
CA ASN A 19 1.53 9.82 -19.49
C ASN A 19 0.09 10.27 -19.14
N ASN A 20 -0.28 11.47 -19.61
CA ASN A 20 -1.59 12.05 -19.36
C ASN A 20 -2.74 11.14 -19.84
N SER A 21 -2.55 10.33 -20.89
CA SER A 21 -3.58 9.40 -21.36
C SER A 21 -3.93 8.34 -20.32
N ILE A 22 -2.92 7.76 -19.65
CA ILE A 22 -3.13 6.76 -18.59
C ILE A 22 -3.79 7.39 -17.37
N THR A 23 -3.29 8.54 -16.92
CA THR A 23 -3.85 9.25 -15.76
C THR A 23 -5.31 9.65 -16.01
N ASN A 24 -5.62 10.17 -17.20
CA ASN A 24 -7.00 10.53 -17.58
C ASN A 24 -7.92 9.31 -17.62
N LYS A 25 -7.45 8.17 -18.14
CA LYS A 25 -8.23 6.91 -18.11
C LYS A 25 -8.52 6.45 -16.69
N LEU A 26 -7.54 6.54 -15.78
CA LEU A 26 -7.75 6.22 -14.37
C LEU A 26 -8.80 7.14 -13.73
N MET A 27 -8.75 8.45 -14.02
CA MET A 27 -9.74 9.41 -13.54
C MET A 27 -11.14 9.12 -14.07
N GLN A 28 -11.28 8.79 -15.36
CA GLN A 28 -12.56 8.38 -15.96
C GLN A 28 -13.13 7.10 -15.31
N LEU A 29 -12.27 6.20 -14.85
CA LEU A 29 -12.66 5.01 -14.09
C LEU A 29 -12.99 5.31 -12.61
N GLY A 30 -12.91 6.57 -12.18
CA GLY A 30 -13.23 7.03 -10.83
C GLY A 30 -12.07 6.96 -9.84
N TYR A 31 -10.82 6.87 -10.32
CA TYR A 31 -9.64 6.99 -9.45
C TYR A 31 -9.22 8.45 -9.27
N GLU A 32 -8.88 8.79 -8.03
CA GLU A 32 -8.22 10.03 -7.64
C GLU A 32 -6.71 9.76 -7.55
N GLY A 33 -5.88 10.57 -8.21
CA GLY A 33 -4.41 10.49 -8.12
C GLY A 33 -3.86 11.39 -7.04
N PHE A 34 -2.92 10.89 -6.23
CA PHE A 34 -2.29 11.64 -5.14
C PHE A 34 -0.77 11.82 -5.29
N GLY A 35 -0.18 11.32 -6.38
CA GLY A 35 1.27 11.33 -6.58
C GLY A 35 1.98 10.44 -5.55
N GLU A 36 3.14 10.88 -5.06
CA GLU A 36 3.97 10.07 -4.16
C GLU A 36 3.48 10.01 -2.71
N THR A 37 2.80 11.05 -2.21
CA THR A 37 2.26 11.10 -0.84
C THR A 37 3.26 10.69 0.26
N GLY A 38 4.52 11.12 0.16
CA GLY A 38 5.56 10.81 1.13
C GLY A 38 6.22 9.44 0.98
N VAL A 39 5.88 8.67 -0.06
CA VAL A 39 6.54 7.39 -0.39
C VAL A 39 7.23 7.49 -1.74
N LYS A 40 8.54 7.75 -1.71
CA LYS A 40 9.38 7.89 -2.91
C LYS A 40 9.29 6.64 -3.78
N GLY A 41 9.13 6.83 -5.09
CA GLY A 41 9.09 5.74 -6.06
C GLY A 41 7.76 4.98 -6.13
N ARG A 42 6.66 5.59 -5.65
CA ARG A 42 5.31 5.05 -5.72
C ARG A 42 4.32 6.13 -6.13
N LEU A 43 3.60 5.95 -7.24
CA LEU A 43 2.40 6.75 -7.51
C LEU A 43 1.17 6.08 -6.88
N TYR A 44 0.38 6.87 -6.14
CA TYR A 44 -0.79 6.37 -5.43
C TYR A 44 -2.08 6.89 -6.05
N PHE A 45 -3.03 5.98 -6.28
CA PHE A 45 -4.39 6.30 -6.67
C PHE A 45 -5.42 5.62 -5.76
N ARG A 46 -6.59 6.23 -5.64
CA ARG A 46 -7.67 5.76 -4.78
C ARG A 46 -9.00 5.79 -5.53
N LYS A 47 -9.79 4.74 -5.40
CA LYS A 47 -11.21 4.73 -5.80
C LYS A 47 -12.07 4.43 -4.58
N ARG A 48 -13.12 5.22 -4.36
CA ARG A 48 -14.08 5.12 -3.24
C ARG A 48 -15.53 5.23 -3.72
N GLN A 49 -15.88 4.46 -4.75
CA GLN A 49 -17.24 4.36 -5.27
C GLN A 49 -17.91 3.08 -4.72
N GLU A 50 -18.73 2.39 -5.52
CA GLU A 50 -19.38 1.12 -5.19
C GLU A 50 -18.41 0.07 -4.63
N HIS A 51 -17.20 0.02 -5.18
CA HIS A 51 -16.10 -0.78 -4.65
C HIS A 51 -14.89 0.12 -4.38
N ALA A 52 -14.20 -0.15 -3.27
CA ALA A 52 -13.06 0.63 -2.82
C ALA A 52 -11.75 -0.04 -3.23
N TYR A 53 -10.88 0.72 -3.89
CA TYR A 53 -9.57 0.25 -4.32
C TYR A 53 -8.47 1.22 -3.93
N ASN A 54 -7.33 0.67 -3.54
CA ASN A 54 -6.06 1.37 -3.46
C ASN A 54 -5.18 0.87 -4.61
N LEU A 55 -4.53 1.78 -5.30
CA LEU A 55 -3.63 1.44 -6.39
C LEU A 55 -2.27 2.04 -6.11
N ALA A 56 -1.26 1.19 -6.00
CA ALA A 56 0.14 1.59 -5.90
C ALA A 56 0.85 1.21 -7.19
N VAL A 57 1.31 2.20 -7.94
CA VAL A 57 2.13 2.02 -9.15
C VAL A 57 3.59 2.24 -8.77
N VAL A 58 4.43 1.24 -9.01
CA VAL A 58 5.85 1.21 -8.62
C VAL A 58 6.71 0.71 -9.77
N ILE A 59 8.01 0.91 -9.71
CA ILE A 59 8.92 0.27 -10.67
C ILE A 59 8.91 -1.24 -10.45
N TRP A 60 8.63 -2.01 -11.51
CA TRP A 60 8.68 -3.47 -11.50
C TRP A 60 10.08 -3.94 -11.09
N ASN A 61 10.16 -4.90 -10.16
CA ASN A 61 11.41 -5.35 -9.52
C ASN A 61 12.22 -4.24 -8.83
N GLY A 62 11.70 -3.03 -8.70
CA GLY A 62 12.30 -1.98 -7.88
C GLY A 62 12.08 -2.22 -6.39
N GLU A 63 12.67 -1.35 -5.57
CA GLU A 63 12.63 -1.46 -4.11
C GLU A 63 11.19 -1.57 -3.57
N GLN A 64 10.29 -0.67 -3.97
CA GLN A 64 8.90 -0.68 -3.50
C GLN A 64 8.17 -1.96 -3.92
N TRP A 65 8.45 -2.49 -5.11
CA TRP A 65 7.88 -3.76 -5.57
C TRP A 65 8.32 -4.92 -4.68
N VAL A 66 9.63 -5.09 -4.51
CA VAL A 66 10.22 -6.18 -3.73
C VAL A 66 9.76 -6.11 -2.26
N ASN A 67 9.81 -4.93 -1.65
CA ASN A 67 9.42 -4.72 -0.26
C ASN A 67 7.95 -5.10 0.00
N ASN A 68 7.03 -4.70 -0.90
CA ASN A 68 5.62 -5.04 -0.76
C ASN A 68 5.37 -6.56 -0.91
N ILE A 69 6.06 -7.21 -1.86
CA ILE A 69 5.96 -8.67 -2.05
C ILE A 69 6.51 -9.43 -0.84
N LEU A 70 7.66 -9.00 -0.29
CA LEU A 70 8.26 -9.58 0.92
C LEU A 70 7.32 -9.49 2.11
N ILE A 71 6.78 -8.29 2.39
CA ILE A 71 5.82 -8.09 3.48
C ILE A 71 4.59 -8.98 3.27
N ARG A 72 4.03 -9.02 2.05
CA ARG A 72 2.85 -9.84 1.75
C ARG A 72 3.12 -11.31 2.05
N ASN A 73 4.23 -11.85 1.57
CA ASN A 73 4.57 -13.27 1.76
C ASN A 73 4.82 -13.55 3.25
N TYR A 74 5.62 -12.72 3.93
CA TYR A 74 5.89 -12.87 5.36
C TYR A 74 4.61 -12.88 6.21
N LEU A 75 3.65 -12.00 5.92
CA LEU A 75 2.36 -11.96 6.63
C LEU A 75 1.49 -13.21 6.35
N ARG A 76 1.58 -13.80 5.15
CA ARG A 76 0.88 -15.05 4.83
C ARG A 76 1.46 -16.23 5.59
N ASP A 77 2.79 -16.26 5.73
CA ASP A 77 3.51 -17.33 6.41
C ASP A 77 3.49 -17.18 7.95
N ASN A 78 3.15 -15.98 8.46
CA ASN A 78 3.11 -15.67 9.89
C ASN A 78 1.73 -15.13 10.34
N PRO A 79 0.72 -16.00 10.53
CA PRO A 79 -0.64 -15.57 10.88
C PRO A 79 -0.74 -14.73 12.16
N HIS A 80 0.12 -14.99 13.14
CA HIS A 80 0.16 -14.23 14.39
C HIS A 80 0.62 -12.77 14.17
N VAL A 81 1.61 -12.54 13.29
CA VAL A 81 2.05 -11.20 12.89
C VAL A 81 0.97 -10.50 12.07
N ALA A 82 0.32 -11.23 11.16
CA ALA A 82 -0.81 -10.69 10.39
C ALA A 82 -1.96 -10.19 11.28
N LYS A 83 -2.25 -10.92 12.37
CA LYS A 83 -3.24 -10.49 13.36
C LYS A 83 -2.80 -9.19 14.05
N GLN A 84 -1.56 -9.09 14.52
CA GLN A 84 -1.03 -7.87 15.15
C GLN A 84 -1.04 -6.68 14.18
N TYR A 85 -0.63 -6.90 12.94
CA TYR A 85 -0.65 -5.86 11.91
C TYR A 85 -2.08 -5.37 11.64
N ARG A 86 -3.05 -6.28 11.57
CA ARG A 86 -4.48 -5.96 11.42
C ARG A 86 -4.99 -5.13 12.60
N GLU A 87 -4.70 -5.52 13.83
CA GLU A 87 -5.12 -4.79 15.04
C GLU A 87 -4.56 -3.37 15.05
N ARG A 88 -3.27 -3.20 14.71
CA ARG A 88 -2.67 -1.88 14.52
C ARG A 88 -3.37 -1.06 13.43
N LYS A 89 -3.74 -1.68 12.29
CA LYS A 89 -4.53 -0.99 11.25
C LYS A 89 -5.87 -0.50 11.79
N LEU A 90 -6.59 -1.34 12.53
CA LEU A 90 -7.89 -0.99 13.11
C LEU A 90 -7.76 0.14 14.14
N ASN A 91 -6.78 0.06 15.03
CA ASN A 91 -6.54 1.11 16.03
C ASN A 91 -6.23 2.46 15.39
N ALA A 92 -5.40 2.50 14.34
CA ALA A 92 -5.12 3.74 13.62
C ALA A 92 -6.38 4.34 12.96
N ILE A 93 -7.26 3.49 12.40
CA ILE A 93 -8.55 3.96 11.85
C ILE A 93 -9.44 4.54 12.96
N ASN A 94 -9.52 3.86 14.10
CA ASN A 94 -10.33 4.29 15.24
C ASN A 94 -9.83 5.60 15.87
N LYS A 95 -8.53 5.87 15.80
CA LYS A 95 -7.92 7.13 16.23
C LYS A 95 -8.15 8.30 15.27
N GLY A 96 -8.87 8.09 14.16
CA GLY A 96 -9.20 9.14 13.20
C GLY A 96 -8.13 9.43 12.16
N TYR A 97 -7.09 8.58 12.05
CA TYR A 97 -6.11 8.69 10.97
C TYR A 97 -6.73 8.21 9.65
N THR A 98 -7.34 9.15 8.94
CA THR A 98 -8.08 8.92 7.69
C THR A 98 -7.32 9.35 6.44
N THR A 99 -6.20 10.06 6.61
CA THR A 99 -5.34 10.54 5.51
C THR A 99 -4.17 9.57 5.28
N LEU A 100 -3.71 9.45 4.03
CA LEU A 100 -2.56 8.59 3.71
C LEU A 100 -1.30 8.98 4.50
N LEU A 101 -1.06 10.28 4.71
CA LEU A 101 0.11 10.77 5.44
C LEU A 101 0.07 10.38 6.93
N SER A 102 -1.02 10.71 7.63
CA SER A 102 -1.13 10.40 9.06
C SER A 102 -1.08 8.90 9.36
N TYR A 103 -1.58 8.09 8.41
CA TYR A 103 -1.52 6.63 8.48
C TYR A 103 -0.15 6.05 8.12
N SER A 104 0.66 6.78 7.35
CA SER A 104 2.01 6.38 6.97
C SER A 104 3.00 6.68 8.09
N ASP A 105 2.87 7.83 8.77
CA ASP A 105 3.81 8.23 9.84
C ASP A 105 3.71 7.33 11.08
N GLU A 106 2.50 7.04 11.60
CA GLU A 106 2.32 6.14 12.77
C GLU A 106 2.75 4.69 12.45
N LYS A 107 2.80 4.33 11.15
CA LYS A 107 3.11 2.97 10.71
C LYS A 107 4.49 2.81 10.12
N ALA A 108 5.21 3.89 9.81
CA ALA A 108 6.48 3.82 9.13
C ALA A 108 7.45 2.91 9.89
N GLU A 109 7.55 3.09 11.20
CA GLU A 109 8.39 2.27 12.07
C GLU A 109 7.94 0.80 12.07
N TYR A 110 6.65 0.53 12.26
CA TYR A 110 6.15 -0.86 12.27
C TYR A 110 6.33 -1.56 10.92
N VAL A 111 6.05 -0.86 9.81
CA VAL A 111 6.22 -1.39 8.45
C VAL A 111 7.70 -1.62 8.15
N SER A 112 8.59 -0.74 8.61
CA SER A 112 10.04 -0.94 8.52
C SER A 112 10.47 -2.19 9.30
N ASN A 113 10.05 -2.33 10.55
CA ASN A 113 10.34 -3.50 11.38
C ASN A 113 9.78 -4.80 10.77
N LEU A 114 8.59 -4.73 10.16
CA LEU A 114 7.98 -5.87 9.47
C LEU A 114 8.78 -6.26 8.22
N LEU A 115 9.27 -5.27 7.46
CA LEU A 115 10.12 -5.50 6.31
C LEU A 115 11.46 -6.12 6.71
N GLU A 116 12.08 -5.66 7.80
CA GLU A 116 13.31 -6.26 8.32
C GLU A 116 13.11 -7.72 8.70
N GLN A 117 12.03 -8.05 9.40
CA GLN A 117 11.68 -9.42 9.74
C GLN A 117 11.45 -10.27 8.48
N ALA A 118 10.73 -9.72 7.49
CA ALA A 118 10.48 -10.39 6.22
C ALA A 118 11.78 -10.69 5.47
N LYS A 119 12.73 -9.74 5.44
CA LYS A 119 14.06 -9.91 4.84
C LYS A 119 14.86 -11.01 5.55
N LYS A 120 14.85 -11.04 6.89
CA LYS A 120 15.55 -12.08 7.68
C LYS A 120 14.95 -13.47 7.51
N SER A 121 13.66 -13.58 7.21
CA SER A 121 12.97 -14.86 7.02
C SER A 121 13.06 -15.41 5.59
N SER A 122 13.57 -14.62 4.66
CA SER A 122 13.70 -14.98 3.24
C SER A 122 15.14 -15.37 2.84
N GLY A 123 16.06 -15.43 3.81
CA GLY A 123 17.44 -15.88 3.66
C GLY A 123 17.70 -17.12 4.49
#